data_AF-A0A016WL77-F1
#
_entry.id   AF-A0A016WL77-F1
#
_cell.length_a   1.000
_cell.length_b   1.000
_cell.length_c   1.000
_cell.angle_alpha   90.00
_cell.angle_beta   90.00
_cell.angle_gamma   90.00
#
_symmetry.space_group_name_H-M   'P 1'
#
loop_
_entity.id
_entity.type
_entity.pdbx_description
1 polymer ?
#
loop_
_entity_poly.entity_id
_entity_poly.type
_entity_poly.pdbx_seq_one_letter_code
_entity_poly.pdbx_strand_id
1 'polypeptide(L)'
;MKIFERVLDRRLRDIVGVTRNQCGFGKNCRRINAIHAVRLLTEKHREKKKTVHLSFLDLEKAFNRIPRDLIWPSLRAHRVPEEYVKWVQLLYMNVTSSVRSTAGTSARSPVKTAVDASLCRRCRRRCKHQGGAPERGLERPARTIWDGI
;
A
#
# COMPACT_ATOMS: atom_id res chain seq x y z
N MET A 1 -12.93 -12.55 12.71
CA MET A 1 -11.90 -11.74 13.39
C MET A 1 -11.77 -10.29 12.90
N LYS A 2 -12.70 -9.72 12.11
CA LYS A 2 -12.54 -8.35 11.56
C LYS A 2 -12.70 -7.21 12.58
N ILE A 3 -13.35 -7.45 13.72
CA ILE A 3 -13.58 -6.41 14.74
C ILE A 3 -12.31 -6.19 15.57
N PHE A 4 -11.66 -7.27 16.01
CA PHE A 4 -10.41 -7.20 16.76
C PHE A 4 -9.30 -6.51 15.96
N GLU A 5 -9.12 -6.88 14.68
CA GLU A 5 -8.19 -6.23 13.76
C GLU A 5 -8.43 -4.71 13.66
N ARG A 6 -9.70 -4.29 13.59
CA ARG A 6 -10.06 -2.86 13.50
C ARG A 6 -9.77 -2.10 14.78
N VAL A 7 -10.02 -2.70 15.95
CA VAL A 7 -9.71 -2.10 17.25
C VAL A 7 -8.19 -1.97 17.41
N LEU A 8 -7.45 -3.01 17.04
CA LEU A 8 -6.00 -3.02 17.09
C LEU A 8 -5.38 -1.98 16.13
N ASP A 9 -5.83 -1.91 14.88
CA ASP A 9 -5.40 -0.89 13.91
C ASP A 9 -5.63 0.53 14.44
N ARG A 10 -6.80 0.80 15.05
CA ARG A 10 -7.09 2.13 15.60
C ARG A 10 -6.11 2.50 16.71
N ARG A 11 -5.85 1.59 17.66
CA ARG A 11 -4.92 1.83 18.76
C ARG A 11 -3.48 2.00 18.27
N LEU A 12 -3.05 1.17 17.32
CA LEU A 12 -1.71 1.26 16.73
C LEU A 12 -1.50 2.58 15.97
N ARG A 13 -2.52 3.10 15.27
CA ARG A 13 -2.45 4.40 14.58
C ARG A 13 -2.33 5.61 15.51
N ASP A 14 -2.73 5.46 16.77
CA ASP A 14 -2.63 6.52 17.76
C ASP A 14 -1.22 6.52 18.42
N ILE A 15 -0.50 5.39 18.34
CA ILE A 15 0.88 5.23 18.82
C ILE A 15 1.90 5.52 17.70
N VAL A 16 1.68 4.93 16.52
CA VAL A 16 2.59 5.01 15.38
C VAL A 16 2.21 6.20 14.51
N GLY A 17 3.03 7.24 14.55
CA GLY A 17 2.94 8.38 13.66
C GLY A 17 3.37 8.02 12.24
N VAL A 18 2.52 8.30 11.25
CA VAL A 18 2.89 8.26 9.84
C VAL A 18 3.55 9.60 9.47
N THR A 19 4.68 9.56 8.77
CA THR A 19 5.40 10.77 8.35
C THR A 19 4.53 11.62 7.41
N ARG A 20 4.68 12.95 7.47
CA ARG A 20 3.90 13.89 6.64
C ARG A 20 4.06 13.66 5.13
N ASN A 21 5.18 13.05 4.73
CA ASN A 21 5.52 12.74 3.35
C ASN A 21 4.89 11.42 2.86
N GLN A 22 4.34 10.61 3.76
CA GLN A 22 3.68 9.36 3.41
C GLN A 22 2.18 9.58 3.22
N CYS A 23 1.76 9.56 1.95
CA CYS A 23 0.35 9.72 1.58
C CYS A 23 -0.43 8.40 1.44
N GLY A 24 0.25 7.26 1.43
CA GLY A 24 -0.38 5.95 1.58
C GLY A 24 -0.66 5.66 3.05
N PHE A 25 -1.83 5.13 3.40
CA PHE A 25 -2.21 4.72 4.76
C PHE A 25 -2.30 5.82 5.84
N GLY A 26 -1.84 7.04 5.57
CA GLY A 26 -2.01 8.21 6.46
C GLY A 26 -3.46 8.67 6.59
N LYS A 27 -3.83 9.16 7.78
CA LYS A 27 -5.11 9.89 7.95
C LYS A 27 -5.00 11.19 7.13
N ASN A 28 -6.06 11.53 6.38
CA ASN A 28 -6.22 12.80 5.65
C ASN A 28 -5.27 13.07 4.45
N CYS A 29 -4.45 12.12 3.98
CA CYS A 29 -3.81 12.27 2.66
C CYS A 29 -4.55 11.47 1.57
N ARG A 30 -4.92 12.16 0.49
CA ARG A 30 -5.44 11.53 -0.75
C ARG A 30 -4.32 11.51 -1.80
N ARG A 31 -4.39 10.54 -2.73
CA ARG A 31 -3.48 10.48 -3.90
C ARG A 31 -3.42 11.81 -4.67
N ILE A 32 -4.54 12.51 -4.74
CA ILE A 32 -4.67 13.83 -5.37
C ILE A 32 -3.71 14.84 -4.72
N ASN A 33 -3.60 14.84 -3.39
CA ASN A 33 -2.73 15.78 -2.66
C ASN A 33 -1.26 15.50 -2.99
N ALA A 34 -0.86 14.23 -3.11
CA ALA A 34 0.50 13.85 -3.47
C ALA A 34 0.85 14.27 -4.92
N ILE A 35 -0.06 14.02 -5.87
CA ILE A 35 0.11 14.45 -7.27
C ILE A 35 0.21 15.97 -7.35
N HIS A 36 -0.66 16.68 -6.63
CA HIS A 36 -0.66 18.13 -6.61
C HIS A 36 0.63 18.71 -6.02
N ALA A 37 1.14 18.13 -4.92
CA ALA A 37 2.41 18.54 -4.33
C ALA A 37 3.58 18.37 -5.31
N VAL A 38 3.64 17.26 -6.03
CA VAL A 38 4.67 17.02 -7.06
C VAL A 38 4.57 18.05 -8.19
N ARG A 39 3.36 18.38 -8.67
CA ARG A 39 3.15 19.41 -9.70
C ARG A 39 3.64 20.77 -9.24
N LEU A 40 3.22 21.22 -8.05
CA LEU A 40 3.64 22.50 -7.47
C LEU A 40 5.16 22.60 -7.31
N LEU A 41 5.80 21.50 -6.88
CA LEU A 41 7.26 21.45 -6.76
C LEU A 41 7.94 21.60 -8.12
N THR A 42 7.45 20.90 -9.14
CA THR A 42 8.01 20.99 -10.50
C THR A 42 7.82 22.39 -11.09
N GLU A 43 6.63 22.98 -10.94
CA GLU A 43 6.30 24.34 -11.43
C GLU A 43 7.22 25.40 -10.79
N LYS A 44 7.35 25.39 -9.46
CA LYS A 44 8.19 26.34 -8.72
C LYS A 44 9.68 26.28 -9.08
N HIS A 45 10.17 25.11 -9.46
CA HIS A 45 11.57 24.96 -9.92
C HIS A 45 11.73 25.38 -11.38
N ARG A 46 10.73 25.13 -12.24
CA ARG A 46 10.69 25.62 -13.62
C ARG A 46 10.69 27.15 -13.66
N GLU A 47 9.93 27.82 -12.79
CA GLU A 47 9.95 29.28 -12.63
C GLU A 47 11.35 29.83 -12.28
N LYS A 48 12.11 29.08 -11.49
CA LYS A 48 13.48 29.44 -11.08
C LYS A 48 14.55 29.01 -12.08
N LYS A 49 14.17 28.52 -13.27
CA LYS A 49 15.07 27.95 -14.29
C LYS A 49 15.98 26.85 -13.74
N LYS A 50 15.50 26.08 -12.75
CA LYS A 50 16.21 24.93 -12.19
C LYS A 50 15.71 23.64 -12.81
N THR A 51 16.62 22.75 -13.16
CA THR A 51 16.27 21.41 -13.62
C THR A 51 15.70 20.59 -12.47
N VAL A 52 14.67 19.78 -12.75
CA VAL A 52 14.06 18.85 -11.78
C VAL A 52 14.13 17.46 -12.36
N HIS A 53 14.67 16.52 -11.58
CA HIS A 53 14.67 15.10 -11.91
C HIS A 53 13.75 14.37 -10.92
N LEU A 54 12.77 13.63 -11.45
CA LEU A 54 11.84 12.85 -10.64
C LEU A 54 12.10 11.35 -10.89
N SER A 55 12.35 10.60 -9.82
CA SER A 55 12.47 9.15 -9.86
C SER A 55 11.27 8.51 -9.16
N PHE A 56 10.52 7.68 -9.88
CA PHE A 56 9.40 6.93 -9.33
C PHE A 56 9.85 5.52 -8.97
N LEU A 57 9.65 5.13 -7.71
CA LEU A 57 9.93 3.78 -7.23
C LEU A 57 8.60 3.09 -6.91
N ASP A 58 8.29 2.02 -7.64
CA ASP A 58 7.16 1.14 -7.35
C ASP A 58 7.66 -0.21 -6.84
N LEU A 59 7.19 -0.61 -5.65
CA LEU A 59 7.55 -1.89 -5.04
C LEU A 59 6.53 -2.94 -5.45
N GLU A 60 6.83 -3.71 -6.51
CA GLU A 60 5.94 -4.77 -6.99
C GLU A 60 5.60 -5.74 -5.85
N LYS A 61 4.30 -5.83 -5.52
CA LYS A 61 3.76 -6.74 -4.49
C LYS A 61 4.48 -6.63 -3.14
N ALA A 62 4.77 -5.40 -2.69
CA ALA A 62 5.44 -5.11 -1.43
C ALA A 62 4.92 -5.95 -0.24
N PHE A 63 3.60 -6.07 -0.08
CA PHE A 63 3.00 -6.82 1.04
C PHE A 63 3.26 -8.33 1.02
N ASN A 64 3.47 -8.93 -0.16
CA ASN A 64 3.69 -10.37 -0.30
C ASN A 64 5.16 -10.74 -0.04
N ARG A 65 6.08 -9.78 -0.19
CA ARG A 65 7.52 -9.99 -0.09
C ARG A 65 8.11 -9.64 1.27
N ILE A 66 7.34 -8.98 2.15
CA ILE A 66 7.81 -8.61 3.50
C ILE A 66 7.93 -9.88 4.37
N PRO A 67 9.13 -10.21 4.88
CA PRO A 67 9.33 -11.26 5.87
C PRO A 67 8.63 -10.91 7.19
N ARG A 68 7.93 -11.88 7.79
CA ARG A 68 7.09 -11.65 8.98
C ARG A 68 7.91 -11.39 10.25
N ASP A 69 9.08 -11.98 10.33
CA ASP A 69 10.11 -11.77 11.34
C ASP A 69 10.56 -10.31 11.44
N LEU A 70 10.43 -9.52 10.36
CA LEU A 70 10.73 -8.08 10.38
C LEU A 70 9.61 -7.22 10.97
N ILE A 71 8.38 -7.75 11.12
CA ILE A 71 7.24 -6.97 11.62
C ILE A 71 7.42 -6.63 13.10
N TRP A 72 7.85 -7.59 13.93
CA TRP A 72 7.98 -7.40 15.38
C TRP A 72 9.07 -6.39 15.75
N PRO A 73 10.30 -6.50 15.20
CA PRO A 73 11.34 -5.48 15.41
C PRO A 73 10.89 -4.10 14.95
N SER A 74 10.17 -4.01 13.83
CA SER A 74 9.65 -2.73 13.31
C SER A 74 8.65 -2.09 14.29
N LEU A 75 7.72 -2.88 14.85
CA LEU A 75 6.76 -2.38 15.84
C LEU A 75 7.47 -1.89 17.12
N ARG A 76 8.48 -2.64 17.59
CA ARG A 76 9.28 -2.25 18.76
C ARG A 76 10.08 -0.97 18.50
N ALA A 77 10.66 -0.80 17.31
CA ALA A 77 11.36 0.42 16.92
C ALA A 77 10.44 1.66 16.95
N HIS A 78 9.14 1.47 16.65
CA HIS A 78 8.11 2.50 16.79
C HIS A 78 7.55 2.65 18.21
N ARG A 79 8.19 2.07 19.23
CA ARG A 79 7.80 2.16 20.65
C ARG A 79 6.39 1.64 20.93
N VAL A 80 5.93 0.66 20.15
CA VAL A 80 4.67 -0.03 20.41
C VAL A 80 4.84 -0.92 21.66
N PRO A 81 3.93 -0.84 22.66
CA PRO A 81 3.97 -1.72 23.83
C PRO A 81 3.96 -3.21 23.47
N GLU A 82 4.68 -4.02 24.24
CA GLU A 82 4.91 -5.43 23.93
C GLU A 82 3.61 -6.26 23.96
N GLU A 83 2.61 -5.84 24.72
CA GLU A 83 1.27 -6.44 24.72
C GLU A 83 0.63 -6.39 23.34
N TYR A 84 0.73 -5.24 22.66
CA TYR A 84 0.24 -5.09 21.29
C TYR A 84 1.07 -5.89 20.31
N VAL A 85 2.39 -5.96 20.49
CA VAL A 85 3.26 -6.80 19.64
C VAL A 85 2.83 -8.27 19.73
N LYS A 86 2.58 -8.78 20.94
CA LYS A 86 2.05 -10.14 21.16
C LYS A 86 0.68 -10.35 20.49
N TRP A 87 -0.22 -9.39 20.58
CA TRP A 87 -1.53 -9.48 19.91
C TRP A 87 -1.41 -9.51 18.39
N VAL A 88 -0.49 -8.73 17.81
CA VAL A 88 -0.20 -8.81 16.37
C VAL A 88 0.42 -10.16 16.03
N GLN A 89 1.34 -10.70 16.83
CA GLN A 89 1.90 -12.04 16.62
C GLN A 89 0.80 -13.11 16.59
N LEU A 90 -0.14 -13.07 17.54
CA LEU A 90 -1.29 -13.99 17.59
C LEU A 90 -2.14 -13.95 16.32
N LEU A 91 -2.28 -12.79 15.66
CA LEU A 91 -2.98 -12.68 14.37
C LEU A 91 -2.27 -13.42 13.24
N TYR A 92 -0.96 -13.60 13.34
CA TYR A 92 -0.13 -14.23 12.32
C TYR A 92 0.29 -15.67 12.64
N MET A 93 0.06 -16.16 13.86
CA MET A 93 0.33 -17.54 14.27
C MET A 93 -0.61 -18.54 13.59
N ASN A 94 -0.04 -19.65 13.11
CA ASN A 94 -0.78 -20.79 12.53
C ASN A 94 -1.77 -20.43 11.41
N VAL A 95 -1.54 -19.31 10.72
CA VAL A 95 -2.40 -18.91 9.61
C VAL A 95 -2.19 -19.86 8.43
N THR A 96 -3.22 -20.65 8.11
CA THR A 96 -3.26 -21.49 6.92
C THR A 96 -4.18 -20.89 5.85
N SER A 97 -3.80 -21.00 4.59
CA SER A 97 -4.63 -20.63 3.44
C SER A 97 -4.94 -21.85 2.58
N SER A 98 -6.10 -21.83 1.93
CA SER A 98 -6.47 -22.79 0.88
C SER A 98 -7.07 -22.02 -0.30
N VAL A 99 -6.75 -22.43 -1.52
CA VAL A 99 -7.24 -21.80 -2.74
C VAL A 99 -8.48 -22.55 -3.21
N ARG A 100 -9.57 -21.84 -3.46
CA ARG A 100 -10.76 -22.40 -4.12
C ARG A 100 -10.74 -21.99 -5.59
N SER A 101 -10.70 -22.98 -6.48
CA SER A 101 -10.78 -22.79 -7.93
C SER A 101 -11.98 -23.56 -8.49
N THR A 102 -12.25 -23.40 -9.77
CA THR A 102 -13.26 -24.18 -10.50
C THR A 102 -12.95 -25.69 -10.50
N ALA A 103 -11.68 -26.07 -10.29
CA ALA A 103 -11.23 -27.45 -10.19
C ALA A 103 -11.29 -28.03 -8.76
N GLY A 104 -11.76 -27.26 -7.77
CA GLY A 104 -11.90 -27.72 -6.38
C GLY A 104 -11.18 -26.82 -5.36
N THR A 105 -11.09 -27.28 -4.11
CA THR A 105 -10.37 -26.56 -3.04
C THR A 105 -9.03 -27.24 -2.76
N SER A 106 -7.94 -26.49 -2.78
CA SER A 106 -6.60 -27.00 -2.49
C SER A 106 -6.46 -27.42 -1.03
N ALA A 107 -5.49 -28.29 -0.75
CA ALA A 107 -5.04 -28.54 0.61
C ALA A 107 -4.62 -27.23 1.31
N ARG A 108 -4.75 -27.21 2.64
CA ARG A 108 -4.34 -26.06 3.46
C ARG A 108 -2.81 -25.99 3.50
N SER A 109 -2.27 -24.82 3.20
CA SER A 109 -0.85 -24.53 3.30
C SER A 109 -0.58 -23.42 4.32
N PRO A 110 0.53 -23.49 5.09
CA PRO A 110 0.91 -22.44 6.02
C PRO A 110 1.33 -21.17 5.27
N VAL A 111 0.82 -20.01 5.71
CA VAL A 111 1.17 -18.71 5.14
C VAL A 111 2.45 -18.20 5.79
N LYS A 112 3.59 -18.37 5.10
CA LYS A 112 4.92 -18.00 5.61
C LYS A 112 5.30 -16.54 5.32
N THR A 113 4.86 -16.03 4.16
CA THR A 113 5.10 -14.68 3.69
C THR A 113 3.76 -14.06 3.30
N ALA A 114 3.64 -12.74 3.47
CA ALA A 114 2.44 -11.91 3.29
C ALA A 114 1.86 -11.34 4.59
N VAL A 115 1.67 -10.02 4.59
CA VAL A 115 0.81 -9.26 5.52
C VAL A 115 -0.60 -9.26 4.92
N ASP A 116 -1.64 -9.47 5.73
CA ASP A 116 -3.02 -9.40 5.21
C ASP A 116 -3.32 -7.96 4.74
N ALA A 117 -3.53 -7.79 3.43
CA ALA A 117 -3.88 -6.52 2.81
C ALA A 117 -5.28 -6.01 3.21
N SER A 118 -6.01 -6.72 4.07
CA SER A 118 -7.30 -6.31 4.61
C SER A 118 -7.28 -4.97 5.35
N LEU A 119 -6.14 -4.55 5.89
CA LEU A 119 -5.91 -3.20 6.44
C LEU A 119 -5.87 -2.09 5.36
N CYS A 120 -5.68 -2.43 4.08
CA CYS A 120 -5.60 -1.50 2.95
C CYS A 120 -6.96 -1.19 2.29
N ARG A 121 -8.10 -1.40 2.96
CA ARG A 121 -9.42 -1.30 2.29
C ARG A 121 -9.94 0.13 2.07
N ARG A 122 -9.26 1.19 2.54
CA ARG A 122 -9.78 2.56 2.40
C ARG A 122 -9.66 3.16 0.99
N CYS A 123 -8.89 2.54 0.08
CA CYS A 123 -8.67 3.09 -1.27
C CYS A 123 -9.51 2.43 -2.39
N ARG A 124 -10.11 1.25 -2.17
CA ARG A 124 -10.77 0.47 -3.26
C ARG A 124 -12.23 0.83 -3.56
N ARG A 125 -12.96 1.53 -2.69
CA ARG A 125 -14.41 1.72 -2.85
C ARG A 125 -14.84 2.81 -3.85
N ARG A 126 -13.93 3.58 -4.44
CA ARG A 126 -14.30 4.70 -5.34
C ARG A 126 -13.87 4.53 -6.81
N CYS A 127 -13.22 3.43 -7.18
CA CYS A 127 -12.82 3.18 -8.57
C CYS A 127 -13.80 2.33 -9.39
N LYS A 128 -14.96 1.91 -8.85
CA LYS A 128 -15.92 1.07 -9.59
C LYS A 128 -17.00 1.83 -10.37
N HIS A 129 -16.99 3.16 -10.38
CA HIS A 129 -18.04 3.94 -11.06
C HIS A 129 -17.59 4.73 -12.30
N GLN A 130 -16.35 4.59 -12.77
CA GLN A 130 -15.95 5.19 -14.04
C GLN A 130 -14.98 4.26 -14.77
N GLY A 131 -15.38 3.84 -15.98
CA GLY A 131 -14.50 3.17 -16.95
C GLY A 131 -14.91 1.74 -17.28
N GLY A 132 -15.93 1.58 -18.11
CA GLY A 132 -16.09 0.37 -18.92
C GLY A 132 -14.91 0.24 -19.90
N ALA A 133 -14.49 -1.00 -20.12
CA ALA A 133 -13.54 -1.34 -21.17
C ALA A 133 -14.17 -1.07 -22.56
N PRO A 134 -13.32 -0.84 -23.56
CA PRO A 134 -13.42 -1.74 -24.71
C PRO A 134 -12.05 -2.32 -25.07
N GLU A 135 -12.08 -3.59 -25.46
CA GLU A 135 -10.99 -4.27 -26.15
C GLU A 135 -10.80 -3.67 -27.55
N ARG A 136 -9.54 -3.53 -27.97
CA ARG A 136 -9.03 -3.81 -29.33
C ARG A 136 -7.52 -3.58 -29.35
N GLY A 137 -6.78 -4.55 -29.87
CA GLY A 137 -5.32 -4.50 -29.98
C GLY A 137 -4.84 -3.54 -31.07
N LEU A 138 -3.61 -3.06 -30.92
CA LEU A 138 -2.60 -2.95 -31.98
C LEU A 138 -1.25 -2.58 -31.34
N GLU A 139 -0.20 -2.84 -32.11
CA GLU A 139 1.22 -2.89 -31.76
C GLU A 139 1.85 -1.55 -31.30
N ARG A 140 3.10 -1.66 -30.80
CA ARG A 140 4.08 -0.62 -30.38
C ARG A 140 4.22 0.57 -31.37
N PRO A 141 4.93 1.70 -31.08
CA PRO A 141 5.92 1.95 -30.02
C PRO A 141 5.83 3.34 -29.32
N ALA A 142 6.74 3.54 -28.35
CA ALA A 142 6.99 4.79 -27.65
C ALA A 142 7.12 6.02 -28.58
N ARG A 143 6.25 7.02 -28.39
CA ARG A 143 6.43 8.40 -28.87
C ARG A 143 5.84 9.42 -27.88
N THR A 144 6.73 10.27 -27.38
CA THR A 144 6.58 11.70 -27.09
C THR A 144 5.25 12.20 -26.49
N ILE A 145 5.21 12.30 -25.15
CA ILE A 145 4.32 13.23 -24.43
C ILE A 145 5.16 14.44 -23.98
N TRP A 146 5.88 15.06 -24.92
CA TRP A 146 6.72 16.25 -24.67
C TRP A 146 6.79 17.20 -25.86
N ASP A 147 5.82 17.17 -26.78
CA ASP A 147 5.70 18.20 -27.80
C ASP A 147 4.50 19.08 -27.46
N GLY A 148 4.71 20.11 -26.62
CA GLY A 148 3.75 21.21 -26.50
C GLY A 148 3.52 21.93 -25.16
N ILE A 149 4.43 21.91 -24.16
CA ILE A 149 4.32 22.78 -22.94
C ILE A 149 5.68 23.28 -22.41
#